data_AF-A0A0B7H344-F1
#
_entry.id   AF-A0A0B7H344-F1
#
_cell.length_a   1.000
_cell.length_b   1.000
_cell.length_c   1.000
_cell.angle_alpha   90.00
_cell.angle_beta   90.00
_cell.angle_gamma   90.00
#
_symmetry.space_group_name_H-M   'P 1'
#
loop_
_entity.id
_entity.type
_entity.pdbx_description
1 polymer ?
#
loop_
_entity_poly.entity_id
_entity_poly.type
_entity_poly.pdbx_seq_one_letter_code
_entity_poly.pdbx_strand_id
1 'polypeptide(L)'
;MYQKVVALVMLLQVCVWSMAQNQPLLKGLASINKEAAMAHVEFLASDELQGRESGFLGSRVAAAYIVSQLRQYGISPLLSEGYYQPFSAYRVDSQSKENKRYTVVDSLITDLKEKTHYKLEMANVLGVIWGKKTDEYVIVGAHFDPL
;
A
#
# COMPACT_ATOMS: atom_id res chain seq x y z
N MET A 1 -25.12 -44.50 30.48
CA MET A 1 -25.61 -43.66 29.36
C MET A 1 -24.87 -42.33 29.27
N TYR A 2 -24.96 -41.47 30.30
CA TYR A 2 -24.46 -40.08 30.32
C TYR A 2 -23.06 -39.83 29.71
N GLN A 3 -22.04 -40.60 30.10
CA GLN A 3 -20.67 -40.43 29.59
C GLN A 3 -20.54 -40.49 28.05
N LYS A 4 -21.34 -41.31 27.37
CA LYS A 4 -21.33 -41.39 25.89
C LYS A 4 -21.91 -40.11 25.25
N VAL A 5 -22.86 -39.45 25.91
CA VAL A 5 -23.43 -38.17 25.45
C VAL A 5 -22.41 -37.04 25.64
N VAL A 6 -21.74 -36.98 26.81
CA VAL A 6 -20.69 -35.98 27.07
C VAL A 6 -19.54 -36.11 26.07
N ALA A 7 -19.08 -37.33 25.80
CA ALA A 7 -18.03 -37.59 24.81
C ALA A 7 -18.45 -37.16 23.39
N LEU A 8 -19.70 -37.40 22.99
CA LEU A 8 -20.22 -36.99 21.69
C LEU A 8 -20.32 -35.45 21.56
N VAL A 9 -20.75 -34.75 22.61
CA VAL A 9 -20.81 -33.28 22.64
C VAL A 9 -19.41 -32.67 22.56
N MET A 10 -18.44 -33.20 23.30
CA MET A 10 -17.02 -32.81 23.19
C MET A 10 -16.50 -32.99 21.75
N LEU A 11 -16.79 -34.14 21.12
CA LEU A 11 -16.34 -34.42 19.75
C LEU A 11 -16.94 -33.45 18.72
N LEU A 12 -18.24 -33.15 18.85
CA LEU A 12 -18.93 -32.19 18.00
C LEU A 12 -18.37 -30.76 18.17
N GLN A 13 -18.03 -30.36 19.40
CA GLN A 13 -17.37 -29.08 19.63
C GLN A 13 -16.00 -29.00 18.95
N VAL A 14 -15.15 -30.03 19.05
CA VAL A 14 -13.85 -30.07 18.36
C VAL A 14 -14.01 -29.89 16.84
N CYS A 15 -14.95 -30.59 16.21
CA CYS A 15 -15.23 -30.46 14.77
C CYS A 15 -15.59 -29.02 14.35
N VAL A 16 -16.42 -28.33 15.14
CA VAL A 16 -16.82 -26.93 14.85
C VAL A 16 -15.63 -25.97 14.91
N TRP A 17 -14.73 -26.14 15.89
CA TRP A 17 -13.54 -25.30 16.01
C TRP A 17 -12.55 -25.51 14.87
N SER A 18 -12.33 -26.76 14.43
CA SER A 18 -11.48 -27.04 13.25
C SER A 18 -12.04 -26.46 11.96
N MET A 19 -13.37 -26.46 11.76
CA MET A 19 -13.98 -25.82 10.59
C MET A 19 -13.82 -24.29 10.59
N ALA A 20 -13.84 -23.65 11.75
CA ALA A 20 -13.68 -22.20 11.86
C ALA A 20 -12.28 -21.70 11.43
N GLN A 21 -11.22 -22.47 11.69
CA GLN A 21 -9.84 -22.06 11.36
C GLN A 21 -9.57 -21.91 9.86
N ASN A 22 -10.24 -22.67 9.00
CA ASN A 22 -10.03 -22.62 7.54
C ASN A 22 -10.83 -21.52 6.83
N GLN A 23 -11.81 -20.89 7.49
CA GLN A 23 -12.68 -19.89 6.88
C GLN A 23 -11.97 -18.61 6.42
N PRO A 24 -11.02 -18.00 7.18
CA PRO A 24 -10.39 -16.74 6.77
C PRO A 24 -9.59 -16.85 5.47
N LEU A 25 -8.82 -17.94 5.30
CA LEU A 25 -8.02 -18.18 4.10
C LEU A 25 -8.91 -18.38 2.87
N LEU A 26 -9.91 -19.25 2.98
CA LEU A 26 -10.83 -19.54 1.87
C LEU A 26 -11.66 -18.31 1.49
N LYS A 27 -12.11 -17.51 2.47
CA LYS A 27 -12.79 -16.23 2.23
C LYS A 27 -11.87 -15.20 1.56
N GLY A 28 -10.60 -15.14 1.96
CA GLY A 28 -9.60 -14.29 1.32
C GLY A 28 -9.38 -14.66 -0.15
N LEU A 29 -9.10 -15.94 -0.42
CA LEU A 29 -8.94 -16.46 -1.78
C LEU A 29 -10.19 -16.23 -2.65
N ALA A 30 -11.39 -16.46 -2.11
CA ALA A 30 -12.65 -16.20 -2.82
C ALA A 30 -12.98 -14.71 -3.04
N SER A 31 -12.27 -13.79 -2.37
CA SER A 31 -12.40 -12.34 -2.62
C SER A 31 -11.47 -11.79 -3.70
N ILE A 32 -10.46 -12.58 -4.12
CA ILE A 32 -9.56 -12.20 -5.22
C ILE A 32 -10.31 -12.44 -6.54
N ASN A 33 -10.78 -11.36 -7.17
CA ASN A 33 -11.47 -11.44 -8.45
C ASN A 33 -10.83 -10.56 -9.53
N LYS A 34 -10.84 -11.04 -10.78
CA LYS A 34 -10.25 -10.37 -11.95
C LYS A 34 -10.94 -9.06 -12.27
N GLU A 35 -12.28 -9.02 -12.30
CA GLU A 35 -13.01 -7.81 -12.69
C GLU A 35 -12.87 -6.70 -11.65
N ALA A 36 -12.79 -7.06 -10.36
CA ALA A 36 -12.49 -6.10 -9.28
C ALA A 36 -11.07 -5.54 -9.41
N ALA A 37 -10.08 -6.40 -9.63
CA ALA A 37 -8.70 -5.97 -9.88
C ALA A 37 -8.59 -5.08 -11.13
N MET A 38 -9.32 -5.40 -12.21
CA MET A 38 -9.32 -4.63 -13.44
C MET A 38 -9.94 -3.25 -13.24
N ALA A 39 -11.06 -3.12 -12.51
CA ALA A 39 -11.67 -1.82 -12.23
C ALA A 39 -10.72 -0.83 -11.51
N HIS A 40 -9.83 -1.34 -10.64
CA HIS A 40 -8.78 -0.52 -10.03
C HIS A 40 -7.70 -0.11 -11.04
N VAL A 41 -7.30 -1.00 -11.95
CA VAL A 41 -6.31 -0.73 -13.01
C VAL A 41 -6.87 0.26 -14.04
N GLU A 42 -8.12 0.08 -14.48
CA GLU A 42 -8.82 0.96 -15.41
C GLU A 42 -8.90 2.38 -14.85
N PHE A 43 -9.34 2.56 -13.60
CA PHE A 43 -9.33 3.88 -12.95
C PHE A 43 -7.92 4.47 -12.81
N LEU A 44 -6.92 3.68 -12.39
CA LEU A 44 -5.54 4.15 -12.25
C LEU A 44 -4.81 4.35 -13.59
N ALA A 45 -5.45 4.04 -14.72
CA ALA A 45 -4.95 4.27 -16.07
C ALA A 45 -5.85 5.20 -16.90
N SER A 46 -6.90 5.78 -16.31
CA SER A 46 -7.91 6.55 -17.06
C SER A 46 -7.48 7.97 -17.40
N ASP A 47 -8.05 8.52 -18.47
CA ASP A 47 -7.73 9.87 -18.97
C ASP A 47 -8.10 10.97 -17.96
N GLU A 48 -9.05 10.73 -17.05
CA GLU A 48 -9.43 11.65 -15.97
C GLU A 48 -8.29 11.92 -14.97
N LEU A 49 -7.30 11.02 -14.86
CA LEU A 49 -6.09 11.28 -14.07
C LEU A 49 -5.09 12.19 -14.81
N GLN A 50 -5.29 12.42 -16.11
CA GLN A 50 -4.45 13.26 -16.99
C GLN A 50 -2.95 12.88 -17.00
N GLY A 51 -2.66 11.60 -16.77
CA GLY A 51 -1.30 11.12 -16.54
C GLY A 51 -0.86 11.32 -15.08
N ARG A 52 -0.31 10.26 -14.48
CA ARG A 52 -0.04 10.20 -13.04
C ARG A 52 1.45 10.26 -12.67
N GLU A 53 2.21 11.03 -13.46
CA GLU A 53 3.63 11.33 -13.22
C GLU A 53 3.84 11.91 -11.80
N SER A 54 4.91 11.50 -11.14
CA SER A 54 5.15 11.76 -9.72
C SER A 54 5.23 13.27 -9.43
N GLY A 55 4.59 13.71 -8.35
CA GLY A 55 4.52 15.13 -7.97
C GLY A 55 3.57 16.01 -8.79
N PHE A 56 3.06 15.53 -9.94
CA PHE A 56 1.99 16.20 -10.68
C PHE A 56 0.60 15.88 -10.10
N LEU A 57 -0.45 16.46 -10.70
CA LEU A 57 -1.81 16.35 -10.17
C LEU A 57 -2.33 14.90 -10.16
N GLY A 58 -2.15 14.16 -11.26
CA GLY A 58 -2.63 12.78 -11.37
C GLY A 58 -2.01 11.82 -10.35
N SER A 59 -0.74 12.02 -9.96
CA SER A 59 -0.11 11.25 -8.86
C SER A 59 -0.82 11.51 -7.52
N ARG A 60 -1.18 12.77 -7.21
CA ARG A 60 -1.95 13.09 -6.00
C ARG A 60 -3.37 12.53 -6.02
N VAL A 61 -4.02 12.51 -7.19
CA VAL A 61 -5.34 11.88 -7.38
C VAL A 61 -5.26 10.37 -7.18
N ALA A 62 -4.28 9.70 -7.77
CA ALA A 62 -4.04 8.27 -7.61
C ALA A 62 -3.74 7.90 -6.15
N ALA A 63 -2.87 8.65 -5.47
CA ALA A 63 -2.57 8.45 -4.06
C ALA A 63 -3.83 8.64 -3.17
N ALA A 64 -4.64 9.66 -3.43
CA ALA A 64 -5.91 9.88 -2.72
C ALA A 64 -6.93 8.76 -2.98
N TYR A 65 -6.99 8.21 -4.19
CA TYR A 65 -7.79 7.03 -4.51
C TYR A 65 -7.35 5.80 -3.72
N ILE A 66 -6.05 5.51 -3.68
CA ILE A 66 -5.51 4.38 -2.88
C ILE A 66 -5.86 4.57 -1.40
N VAL A 67 -5.71 5.77 -0.85
CA VAL A 67 -6.14 6.10 0.53
C VAL A 67 -7.66 5.88 0.73
N SER A 68 -8.49 6.15 -0.28
CA SER A 68 -9.93 5.86 -0.21
C SER A 68 -10.21 4.36 -0.10
N GLN A 69 -9.49 3.52 -0.85
CA GLN A 69 -9.64 2.07 -0.84
C GLN A 69 -9.14 1.46 0.47
N LEU A 70 -7.98 1.90 0.99
CA LEU A 70 -7.49 1.49 2.32
C LEU A 70 -8.52 1.78 3.43
N ARG A 71 -9.11 2.98 3.41
CA ARG A 71 -10.19 3.36 4.34
C ARG A 71 -11.45 2.49 4.17
N GLN A 72 -11.85 2.20 2.93
CA GLN A 72 -13.01 1.35 2.64
C GLN A 72 -12.81 -0.10 3.12
N TYR A 73 -11.57 -0.59 3.13
CA TYR A 73 -11.22 -1.90 3.68
C TYR A 73 -10.93 -1.89 5.20
N GLY A 74 -11.04 -0.73 5.86
CA GLY A 74 -10.77 -0.59 7.30
C GLY A 74 -9.29 -0.69 7.69
N ILE A 75 -8.37 -0.49 6.74
CA ILE A 75 -6.92 -0.52 6.98
C ILE A 75 -6.50 0.83 7.55
N SER A 76 -5.81 0.82 8.69
CA SER A 76 -5.35 2.03 9.39
C SER A 76 -4.18 2.71 8.67
N PRO A 77 -3.95 4.02 8.87
CA PRO A 77 -2.68 4.64 8.51
C PRO A 77 -1.52 4.08 9.34
N LEU A 78 -0.32 3.99 8.76
CA LEU A 78 0.89 3.58 9.49
C LEU A 78 1.52 4.74 10.31
N LEU A 79 1.37 5.99 9.87
CA LEU A 79 1.96 7.16 10.51
C LEU A 79 0.91 7.93 11.33
N SER A 80 1.35 8.67 12.35
CA SER A 80 0.49 9.55 13.16
C SER A 80 -0.24 10.60 12.32
N GLU A 81 0.46 11.17 11.33
CA GLU A 81 -0.07 12.20 10.42
C GLU A 81 -0.98 11.62 9.32
N GLY A 82 -1.21 10.30 9.32
CA GLY A 82 -2.07 9.59 8.38
C GLY A 82 -1.31 8.70 7.39
N TYR A 83 -1.87 8.57 6.19
CA TYR A 83 -1.42 7.57 5.21
C TYR A 83 -0.22 8.02 4.36
N TYR A 84 0.11 9.32 4.35
CA TYR A 84 1.11 9.87 3.45
C TYR A 84 2.49 9.95 4.12
N GLN A 85 3.49 9.29 3.52
CA GLN A 85 4.90 9.49 3.86
C GLN A 85 5.52 10.44 2.82
N PRO A 86 5.67 11.74 3.12
CA PRO A 86 6.22 12.69 2.16
C PRO A 86 7.73 12.48 1.95
N PHE A 87 8.19 12.67 0.72
CA PHE A 87 9.61 12.70 0.36
C PHE A 87 9.82 13.61 -0.86
N SER A 88 11.06 14.06 -1.06
CA SER A 88 11.42 14.96 -2.16
C SER A 88 12.52 14.35 -3.03
N ALA A 89 12.40 14.45 -4.35
CA ALA A 89 13.51 14.15 -5.26
C ALA A 89 14.10 15.43 -5.87
N TYR A 90 15.39 15.37 -6.19
CA TYR A 90 16.20 16.51 -6.62
C TYR A 90 16.91 16.20 -7.95
N ARG A 91 17.07 17.21 -8.82
CA ARG A 91 17.79 17.11 -10.10
C ARG A 91 18.57 18.40 -10.37
N VAL A 92 19.78 18.29 -10.92
CA VAL A 92 20.58 19.47 -11.33
C VAL A 92 19.85 20.30 -12.39
N ASP A 93 19.99 21.62 -12.33
CA ASP A 93 19.60 22.50 -13.44
C ASP A 93 20.54 22.33 -14.67
N SER A 94 20.03 22.64 -15.86
CA SER A 94 20.49 22.11 -17.15
C SER A 94 21.79 22.72 -17.70
N GLN A 95 22.55 23.46 -16.89
CA GLN A 95 23.88 23.99 -17.26
C GLN A 95 25.01 22.95 -17.05
N SER A 96 24.75 21.86 -16.32
CA SER A 96 25.70 20.74 -16.22
C SER A 96 25.55 19.76 -17.39
N LYS A 97 26.66 19.11 -17.78
CA LYS A 97 26.65 17.95 -18.69
C LYS A 97 26.18 16.64 -18.02
N GLU A 98 25.75 16.72 -16.76
CA GLU A 98 25.64 15.57 -15.86
C GLU A 98 24.19 15.08 -15.72
N ASN A 99 23.95 14.17 -14.78
CA ASN A 99 22.83 13.24 -14.82
C ASN A 99 21.45 13.94 -14.75
N LYS A 100 20.67 13.84 -15.83
CA LYS A 100 19.32 14.42 -15.95
C LYS A 100 18.22 13.68 -15.18
N ARG A 101 18.56 12.69 -14.35
CA ARG A 101 17.59 11.93 -13.53
C ARG A 101 17.38 12.60 -12.18
N TYR A 102 16.15 12.52 -11.66
CA TYR A 102 15.87 12.85 -10.26
C TYR A 102 16.50 11.80 -9.34
N THR A 103 16.98 12.23 -8.17
CA THR A 103 17.50 11.35 -7.11
C THR A 103 16.81 11.60 -5.78
N VAL A 104 16.67 10.53 -4.99
CA VAL A 104 16.14 10.50 -3.62
C VAL A 104 17.22 10.13 -2.58
N VAL A 105 18.49 10.05 -2.99
CA VAL A 105 19.59 9.58 -2.12
C VAL A 105 20.21 10.74 -1.35
N ASP A 106 20.13 10.71 -0.02
CA ASP A 106 20.50 11.84 0.87
C ASP A 106 21.91 12.41 0.67
N SER A 107 22.91 11.57 0.40
CA SER A 107 24.28 12.02 0.11
C SER A 107 24.31 12.90 -1.14
N LEU A 108 23.70 12.45 -2.24
CA LEU A 108 23.59 13.23 -3.48
C LEU A 108 22.70 14.45 -3.30
N ILE A 109 21.62 14.35 -2.52
CA ILE A 109 20.72 15.48 -2.22
C ILE A 109 21.48 16.61 -1.51
N THR A 110 22.46 16.30 -0.67
CA THR A 110 23.26 17.30 0.04
C THR A 110 24.08 18.13 -0.95
N ASP A 111 24.85 17.48 -1.83
CA ASP A 111 25.66 18.13 -2.89
C ASP A 111 24.81 18.86 -3.96
N LEU A 112 23.52 18.49 -4.09
CA LEU A 112 22.57 19.11 -5.02
C LEU A 112 21.90 20.36 -4.42
N LYS A 113 21.66 20.40 -3.10
CA LYS A 113 21.04 21.54 -2.42
C LYS A 113 21.89 22.81 -2.48
N GLU A 114 23.21 22.68 -2.55
CA GLU A 114 24.15 23.81 -2.71
C GLU A 114 24.15 24.41 -4.13
N LYS A 115 23.46 23.78 -5.09
CA LYS A 115 23.44 24.17 -6.52
C LYS A 115 22.02 24.52 -6.95
N THR A 116 21.87 25.19 -8.08
CA THR A 116 20.55 25.37 -8.71
C THR A 116 19.97 23.99 -9.06
N HIS A 117 18.82 23.67 -8.48
CA HIS A 117 18.20 22.35 -8.60
C HIS A 117 16.68 22.46 -8.80
N TYR A 118 16.13 21.47 -9.48
CA TYR A 118 14.70 21.19 -9.48
C TYR A 118 14.37 20.29 -8.30
N LYS A 119 13.31 20.62 -7.56
CA LYS A 119 12.75 19.82 -6.46
C LYS A 119 11.37 19.30 -6.87
N LEU A 120 11.10 18.02 -6.60
CA LEU A 120 9.83 17.36 -6.87
C LEU A 120 9.30 16.76 -5.56
N GLU A 121 8.15 17.23 -5.08
CA GLU A 121 7.51 16.75 -3.86
C GLU A 121 6.60 15.54 -4.17
N MET A 122 6.75 14.47 -3.41
CA MET A 122 6.03 13.20 -3.59
C MET A 122 5.60 12.63 -2.24
N ALA A 123 4.76 11.60 -2.24
CA ALA A 123 4.45 10.85 -1.03
C ALA A 123 4.17 9.37 -1.34
N ASN A 124 4.68 8.47 -0.50
CA ASN A 124 4.23 7.08 -0.48
C ASN A 124 2.90 6.98 0.27
N VAL A 125 2.07 5.98 -0.05
CA VAL A 125 0.85 5.67 0.70
C VAL A 125 1.07 4.42 1.56
N LEU A 126 0.99 4.57 2.88
CA LEU A 126 1.29 3.53 3.87
C LEU A 126 0.07 3.22 4.73
N GLY A 127 -0.43 1.98 4.62
CA GLY A 127 -1.45 1.41 5.49
C GLY A 127 -0.90 0.27 6.36
N VAL A 128 -1.58 -0.02 7.47
CA VAL A 128 -1.18 -1.07 8.43
C VAL A 128 -2.39 -1.86 8.93
N ILE A 129 -2.20 -3.17 9.08
CA ILE A 129 -3.08 -4.07 9.82
C ILE A 129 -2.26 -4.61 10.98
N TRP A 130 -2.66 -4.29 12.22
CA TRP A 130 -1.87 -4.63 13.41
C TRP A 130 -1.92 -6.13 13.72
N GLY A 131 -0.75 -6.77 13.68
CA GLY A 131 -0.57 -8.19 14.03
C GLY A 131 -0.66 -8.44 15.54
N LYS A 132 -0.86 -9.72 15.91
CA LYS A 132 -0.80 -10.15 17.32
C LYS A 132 0.64 -10.26 17.85
N LYS A 133 1.60 -10.47 16.95
CA LYS A 133 3.03 -10.27 17.16
C LYS A 133 3.35 -8.85 16.69
N THR A 134 4.16 -8.12 17.45
CA THR A 134 4.51 -6.71 17.19
C THR A 134 5.94 -6.54 16.69
N ASP A 135 6.67 -7.64 16.60
CA ASP A 135 8.07 -7.81 16.20
C ASP A 135 8.23 -8.45 14.80
N GLU A 136 7.17 -9.09 14.29
CA GLU A 136 7.12 -9.65 12.93
C GLU A 136 6.30 -8.75 11.99
N TYR A 137 6.88 -8.42 10.83
CA TYR A 137 6.26 -7.56 9.81
C TYR A 137 6.14 -8.29 8.46
N VAL A 138 4.99 -8.12 7.80
CA VAL A 138 4.79 -8.54 6.41
C VAL A 138 4.52 -7.28 5.59
N ILE A 139 5.39 -6.99 4.62
CA ILE A 139 5.30 -5.82 3.76
C ILE A 139 4.84 -6.27 2.37
N VAL A 140 3.77 -5.66 1.86
CA VAL A 140 3.28 -5.80 0.49
C VAL A 140 3.22 -4.40 -0.10
N GLY A 141 3.74 -4.21 -1.31
CA GLY A 141 3.81 -2.90 -1.95
C GLY A 141 3.85 -3.00 -3.47
N ALA A 142 3.46 -1.90 -4.11
CA ALA A 142 3.48 -1.69 -5.56
C ALA A 142 3.80 -0.21 -5.83
N HIS A 143 4.30 0.09 -7.03
CA HIS A 143 4.63 1.46 -7.43
C HIS A 143 3.40 2.16 -8.04
N PHE A 144 3.23 3.45 -7.76
CA PHE A 144 1.98 4.20 -8.06
C PHE A 144 2.14 5.83 -8.28
N ASP A 145 3.03 5.63 -9.34
CA ASP A 145 3.74 6.35 -10.43
C ASP A 145 3.79 5.49 -11.72
N PRO A 146 3.98 6.10 -12.91
CA PRO A 146 4.34 5.40 -14.13
C PRO A 146 5.85 5.13 -14.19
N LEU A 147 6.28 4.36 -15.21
CA LEU A 147 7.68 4.07 -15.53
C LEU A 147 8.25 5.08 -16.55
#